data_AF-A0A384HWQ4-F1
#
_entry.id   AF-A0A384HWQ4-F1
#
_cell.length_a   1.000
_cell.length_b   1.000
_cell.length_c   1.000
_cell.angle_alpha   90.00
_cell.angle_beta   90.00
_cell.angle_gamma   90.00
#
_symmetry.space_group_name_H-M   'P 1'
#
loop_
_entity.id
_entity.type
_entity.pdbx_description
1 polymer ?
#
loop_
_entity_poly.entity_id
_entity_poly.type
_entity_poly.pdbx_seq_one_letter_code
_entity_poly.pdbx_strand_id
1 'polypeptide(L)'
;MHAAWDAVHTDYSARAALPGPTGLAESTDDWFTAHRGTPNGHLLAPAGNQMLASLTSGRPVHLMHTTPYLDAIRATGELHGSAGCLVGALYCAPLTTTAEGLRPHNLGSYLLRTKPDIRTLVFEVHPEAPAPAKGLDYLRLGGIHLDTYLAHRGFLAEGEDEHLRQSAVDKVREAADFLDLLLADACGQRTTSTTAFFHQLAQAVPRMPFLGYLYFEVLSEYLLLYSTSPETKAFALAGEMNNHLYKELAFAAVATMGRLFDLALFSPDRAQLTELINRIDPALALGADTYVRRRLPHLFACAALGPDRDAGAVSFRYAGADFDTLTIMAPYLAGQLVFREMRTLPRYPALFPVFEQAKATSVYAYWNSHEIAVPFNGVLPKGEIGLNLAFPRASCAAWVAETCDRGLLHPTEELNLLPVPRLADLRGTALGRAAFPDPPPPRPVGPSASPALVGATSAV
;
A
#
# COMPACT_ATOMS: atom_id res chain seq x y z
N MET A 1 11.47 -1.99 -19.23
CA MET A 1 10.71 -1.15 -18.28
C MET A 1 9.23 -1.52 -18.24
N HIS A 2 8.49 -1.56 -19.35
CA HIS A 2 7.06 -1.92 -19.33
C HIS A 2 6.75 -3.30 -18.73
N ALA A 3 7.49 -4.35 -19.11
CA ALA A 3 7.25 -5.72 -18.60
C ALA A 3 7.37 -5.85 -17.06
N ALA A 4 8.30 -5.10 -16.45
CA ALA A 4 8.46 -5.11 -14.99
C ALA A 4 7.25 -4.46 -14.28
N TRP A 5 6.68 -3.41 -14.89
CA TRP A 5 5.48 -2.76 -14.38
C TRP A 5 4.22 -3.60 -14.60
N ASP A 6 4.10 -4.35 -15.71
CA ASP A 6 3.01 -5.30 -15.91
C ASP A 6 2.98 -6.37 -14.80
N ALA A 7 4.13 -6.88 -14.38
CA ALA A 7 4.24 -7.91 -13.33
C ALA A 7 3.80 -7.45 -11.92
N VAL A 8 3.67 -6.13 -11.71
CA VAL A 8 3.20 -5.53 -10.45
C VAL A 8 1.82 -4.90 -10.58
N HIS A 9 1.14 -5.06 -11.74
CA HIS A 9 -0.24 -4.60 -11.90
C HIS A 9 -1.20 -5.78 -12.04
N THR A 10 -2.07 -5.97 -11.04
CA THR A 10 -3.15 -6.96 -11.08
C THR A 10 -4.25 -6.48 -12.02
N ASP A 11 -4.54 -7.25 -13.07
CA ASP A 11 -5.66 -7.00 -13.98
C ASP A 11 -6.93 -7.72 -13.51
N TYR A 12 -7.88 -6.97 -12.96
CA TYR A 12 -9.16 -7.50 -12.45
C TYR A 12 -10.18 -7.84 -13.56
N SER A 13 -9.89 -7.49 -14.80
CA SER A 13 -10.65 -7.93 -15.98
C SER A 13 -10.10 -9.23 -16.58
N ALA A 14 -8.90 -9.67 -16.17
CA ALA A 14 -8.27 -10.86 -16.70
C ALA A 14 -9.02 -12.14 -16.32
N ARG A 15 -8.80 -13.18 -17.15
CA ARG A 15 -9.33 -14.53 -16.92
C ARG A 15 -8.39 -15.41 -16.09
N ALA A 16 -7.10 -15.05 -16.05
CA ALA A 16 -6.06 -15.73 -15.32
C ALA A 16 -5.27 -14.72 -14.48
N ALA A 17 -4.71 -15.18 -13.38
CA ALA A 17 -3.82 -14.40 -12.53
C ALA A 17 -2.46 -14.21 -13.20
N LEU A 18 -1.70 -13.22 -12.72
CA LEU A 18 -0.29 -13.12 -13.03
C LEU A 18 0.43 -14.39 -12.54
N PRO A 19 1.37 -14.96 -13.32
CA PRO A 19 2.12 -16.12 -12.89
C PRO A 19 2.90 -15.83 -11.60
N GLY A 20 2.94 -16.82 -10.72
CA GLY A 20 3.87 -16.86 -9.59
C GLY A 20 5.12 -17.68 -9.93
N PRO A 21 6.05 -17.85 -8.97
CA PRO A 21 7.16 -18.78 -9.14
C PRO A 21 6.64 -20.21 -9.41
N THR A 22 7.46 -21.01 -10.10
CA THR A 22 7.17 -22.44 -10.28
C THR A 22 7.40 -23.22 -8.97
N GLY A 23 6.94 -24.46 -8.91
CA GLY A 23 7.14 -25.33 -7.73
C GLY A 23 6.18 -25.08 -6.56
N LEU A 24 5.27 -24.11 -6.68
CA LEU A 24 4.19 -23.89 -5.70
C LEU A 24 3.17 -25.03 -5.73
N ALA A 25 2.70 -25.45 -4.55
CA ALA A 25 1.64 -26.46 -4.44
C ALA A 25 0.27 -25.95 -4.90
N GLU A 26 0.04 -24.65 -4.77
CA GLU A 26 -1.16 -23.95 -5.24
C GLU A 26 -0.71 -22.82 -6.16
N SER A 27 -1.22 -22.80 -7.38
CA SER A 27 -0.91 -21.77 -8.36
C SER A 27 -1.58 -20.44 -8.03
N THR A 28 -1.15 -19.36 -8.68
CA THR A 28 -1.83 -18.06 -8.56
C THR A 28 -3.25 -18.11 -9.13
N ASP A 29 -3.49 -18.95 -10.14
CA ASP A 29 -4.84 -19.20 -10.70
C ASP A 29 -5.76 -19.96 -9.73
N ASP A 30 -5.22 -20.90 -8.94
CA ASP A 30 -5.98 -21.60 -7.90
C ASP A 30 -6.49 -20.59 -6.85
N TRP A 31 -5.60 -19.69 -6.41
CA TRP A 31 -5.98 -18.62 -5.48
C TRP A 31 -6.98 -17.65 -6.08
N PHE A 32 -6.76 -17.23 -7.33
CA PHE A 32 -7.68 -16.34 -8.03
C PHE A 32 -9.09 -16.94 -8.15
N THR A 33 -9.17 -18.24 -8.46
CA THR A 33 -10.43 -18.98 -8.51
C THR A 33 -11.07 -19.07 -7.13
N ALA A 34 -10.28 -19.41 -6.10
CA ALA A 34 -10.76 -19.48 -4.72
C ALA A 34 -11.29 -18.14 -4.21
N HIS A 35 -10.60 -17.03 -4.51
CA HIS A 35 -11.00 -15.67 -4.15
C HIS A 35 -12.29 -15.24 -4.85
N ARG A 36 -12.48 -15.57 -6.13
CA ARG A 36 -13.73 -15.31 -6.83
C ARG A 36 -14.90 -16.13 -6.30
N GLY A 37 -14.63 -17.28 -5.69
CA GLY A 37 -15.63 -18.16 -5.06
C GLY A 37 -16.07 -17.75 -3.66
N THR A 38 -15.50 -16.70 -3.06
CA THR A 38 -15.87 -16.25 -1.71
C THR A 38 -17.17 -15.41 -1.72
N PRO A 39 -17.83 -15.19 -0.56
CA PRO A 39 -19.03 -14.36 -0.48
C PRO A 39 -18.92 -13.00 -1.18
N ASN A 40 -17.78 -12.32 -1.02
CA ASN A 40 -17.53 -11.01 -1.63
C ASN A 40 -16.61 -11.08 -2.87
N GLY A 41 -16.33 -12.28 -3.40
CA GLY A 41 -15.43 -12.50 -4.54
C GLY A 41 -15.90 -11.82 -5.83
N HIS A 42 -17.20 -11.57 -5.98
CA HIS A 42 -17.78 -10.82 -7.09
C HIS A 42 -17.28 -9.36 -7.14
N LEU A 43 -16.83 -8.79 -6.02
CA LEU A 43 -16.24 -7.44 -5.94
C LEU A 43 -14.79 -7.38 -6.47
N LEU A 44 -14.22 -8.51 -6.91
CA LEU A 44 -12.93 -8.59 -7.60
C LEU A 44 -13.06 -8.44 -9.12
N ALA A 45 -14.21 -7.98 -9.61
CA ALA A 45 -14.45 -7.76 -11.03
C ALA A 45 -15.21 -6.44 -11.24
N PRO A 46 -15.02 -5.77 -12.39
CA PRO A 46 -15.76 -4.55 -12.73
C PRO A 46 -17.27 -4.68 -12.64
N ALA A 47 -17.83 -5.87 -12.91
CA ALA A 47 -19.27 -6.10 -12.84
C ALA A 47 -19.85 -6.03 -11.42
N GLY A 48 -19.04 -6.31 -10.38
CA GLY A 48 -19.48 -6.28 -8.98
C GLY A 48 -18.96 -5.08 -8.20
N ASN A 49 -17.86 -4.46 -8.63
CA ASN A 49 -17.20 -3.38 -7.90
C ASN A 49 -17.43 -2.02 -8.55
N GLN A 50 -18.02 -1.09 -7.81
CA GLN A 50 -18.41 0.22 -8.34
C GLN A 50 -17.21 1.08 -8.75
N MET A 51 -16.10 1.02 -8.01
CA MET A 51 -14.88 1.75 -8.36
C MET A 51 -14.33 1.23 -9.70
N LEU A 52 -14.21 -0.09 -9.85
CA LEU A 52 -13.73 -0.70 -11.09
C LEU A 52 -14.68 -0.45 -12.26
N ALA A 53 -16.00 -0.50 -12.03
CA ALA A 53 -17.01 -0.15 -13.03
C ALA A 53 -16.86 1.30 -13.51
N SER A 54 -16.64 2.24 -12.58
CA SER A 54 -16.43 3.66 -12.92
C SER A 54 -15.18 3.85 -13.78
N LEU A 55 -14.05 3.27 -13.37
CA LEU A 55 -12.77 3.34 -14.10
C LEU A 55 -12.86 2.78 -15.53
N THR A 56 -13.55 1.66 -15.69
CA THR A 56 -13.67 0.94 -16.97
C THR A 56 -14.79 1.48 -17.86
N SER A 57 -15.54 2.49 -17.42
CA SER A 57 -16.70 3.01 -18.17
C SER A 57 -16.36 4.03 -19.25
N GLY A 58 -15.19 4.68 -19.16
CA GLY A 58 -14.84 5.85 -19.98
C GLY A 58 -15.65 7.12 -19.63
N ARG A 59 -16.44 7.10 -18.55
CA ARG A 59 -17.17 8.26 -18.04
C ARG A 59 -16.32 9.05 -17.03
N PRO A 60 -16.73 10.27 -16.67
CA PRO A 60 -16.05 11.03 -15.64
C PRO A 60 -15.96 10.25 -14.32
N VAL A 61 -14.80 10.32 -13.68
CA VAL A 61 -14.51 9.68 -12.39
C VAL A 61 -14.37 10.76 -11.35
N HIS A 62 -15.13 10.65 -10.27
CA HIS A 62 -15.07 11.58 -9.13
C HIS A 62 -14.20 11.00 -8.03
N LEU A 63 -13.26 11.79 -7.52
CA LEU A 63 -12.30 11.40 -6.50
C LEU A 63 -12.33 12.38 -5.33
N MET A 64 -12.23 11.87 -4.12
CA MET A 64 -12.08 12.63 -2.89
C MET A 64 -10.62 12.57 -2.43
N HIS A 65 -10.01 13.71 -2.22
CA HIS A 65 -8.72 13.84 -1.55
C HIS A 65 -8.87 14.62 -0.26
N THR A 66 -8.13 14.24 0.76
CA THR A 66 -8.13 14.96 2.03
C THR A 66 -6.73 15.49 2.34
N THR A 67 -6.62 16.76 2.70
CA THR A 67 -5.33 17.43 2.89
C THR A 67 -5.37 18.44 4.05
N PRO A 68 -4.32 18.49 4.88
CA PRO A 68 -4.14 19.61 5.81
C PRO A 68 -3.53 20.85 5.12
N TYR A 69 -3.13 20.74 3.84
CA TYR A 69 -2.35 21.76 3.13
C TYR A 69 -3.17 22.54 2.10
N LEU A 70 -4.47 22.70 2.31
CA LEU A 70 -5.33 23.42 1.36
C LEU A 70 -4.81 24.84 1.08
N ASP A 71 -4.35 25.56 2.10
CA ASP A 71 -3.88 26.93 1.92
C ASP A 71 -2.58 26.99 1.10
N ALA A 72 -1.69 26.02 1.26
CA ALA A 72 -0.49 25.91 0.43
C ALA A 72 -0.83 25.55 -1.02
N ILE A 73 -1.79 24.65 -1.23
CA ILE A 73 -2.30 24.31 -2.57
C ILE A 73 -2.92 25.54 -3.23
N ARG A 74 -3.76 26.31 -2.50
CA ARG A 74 -4.32 27.57 -3.00
C ARG A 74 -3.25 28.60 -3.35
N ALA A 75 -2.23 28.74 -2.51
CA ALA A 75 -1.19 29.75 -2.70
C ALA A 75 -0.27 29.43 -3.88
N THR A 76 0.04 28.15 -4.10
CA THR A 76 0.95 27.71 -5.18
C THR A 76 0.22 27.40 -6.48
N GLY A 77 -1.05 26.99 -6.41
CA GLY A 77 -1.79 26.43 -7.53
C GLY A 77 -1.28 25.06 -7.99
N GLU A 78 -0.43 24.39 -7.21
CA GLU A 78 0.18 23.11 -7.60
C GLU A 78 -0.38 21.91 -6.81
N LEU A 79 -0.48 20.78 -7.49
CA LEU A 79 -0.74 19.46 -6.87
C LEU A 79 0.47 18.56 -7.05
N HIS A 80 0.91 17.97 -5.93
CA HIS A 80 2.01 17.02 -5.90
C HIS A 80 1.53 15.63 -5.47
N GLY A 81 2.23 14.60 -5.95
CA GLY A 81 1.96 13.21 -5.59
C GLY A 81 2.52 12.87 -4.21
N SER A 82 2.10 11.73 -3.67
CA SER A 82 2.70 11.19 -2.44
C SER A 82 3.40 9.86 -2.72
N ALA A 83 4.56 9.67 -2.09
CA ALA A 83 5.15 8.34 -1.99
C ALA A 83 4.23 7.40 -1.17
N GLY A 84 4.35 6.09 -1.36
CA GLY A 84 3.54 5.11 -0.65
C GLY A 84 3.10 3.94 -1.54
N CYS A 85 1.99 3.29 -1.18
CA CYS A 85 1.50 2.11 -1.90
C CYS A 85 1.01 2.41 -3.33
N LEU A 86 0.80 3.69 -3.69
CA LEU A 86 0.50 4.13 -5.06
C LEU A 86 1.67 4.87 -5.73
N VAL A 87 2.91 4.72 -5.23
CA VAL A 87 4.21 5.05 -5.88
C VAL A 87 4.41 6.50 -6.38
N GLY A 88 3.41 7.37 -6.28
CA GLY A 88 3.48 8.75 -6.74
C GLY A 88 2.13 9.32 -7.19
N ALA A 89 1.05 8.55 -7.17
CA ALA A 89 -0.28 9.12 -7.35
C ALA A 89 -0.61 10.11 -6.21
N LEU A 90 -1.47 11.09 -6.49
CA LEU A 90 -2.17 11.82 -5.44
C LEU A 90 -3.21 10.86 -4.84
N TYR A 91 -3.12 10.59 -3.54
CA TYR A 91 -3.95 9.58 -2.90
C TYR A 91 -5.40 10.05 -2.70
N CYS A 92 -6.36 9.25 -3.13
CA CYS A 92 -7.78 9.58 -3.14
C CYS A 92 -8.66 8.42 -2.65
N ALA A 93 -9.95 8.68 -2.51
CA ALA A 93 -11.03 7.70 -2.38
C ALA A 93 -12.08 7.95 -3.50
N PRO A 94 -12.75 6.93 -4.03
CA PRO A 94 -13.76 7.13 -5.07
C PRO A 94 -15.02 7.82 -4.51
N LEU A 95 -15.67 8.59 -5.37
CA LEU A 95 -16.96 9.22 -5.12
C LEU A 95 -18.01 8.68 -6.09
N THR A 96 -19.22 8.46 -5.58
CA THR A 96 -20.39 8.10 -6.39
C THR A 96 -21.29 9.32 -6.54
N THR A 97 -21.61 9.68 -7.77
CA THR A 97 -22.62 10.70 -8.03
C THR A 97 -24.01 10.22 -7.62
N THR A 98 -24.70 11.03 -6.82
CA THR A 98 -26.10 10.84 -6.44
C THR A 98 -26.91 12.08 -6.83
N ALA A 99 -28.24 11.99 -6.76
CA ALA A 99 -29.11 13.15 -7.01
C ALA A 99 -28.89 14.30 -6.01
N GLU A 100 -28.33 13.99 -4.83
CA GLU A 100 -28.23 14.91 -3.72
C GLU A 100 -26.81 15.41 -3.47
N GLY A 101 -25.79 14.86 -4.15
CA GLY A 101 -24.39 15.18 -3.92
C GLY A 101 -23.46 14.01 -4.27
N LEU A 102 -22.18 14.14 -3.91
CA LEU A 102 -21.18 13.10 -4.13
C LEU A 102 -21.04 12.24 -2.87
N ARG A 103 -21.37 10.96 -2.97
CA ARG A 103 -21.25 10.01 -1.84
C ARG A 103 -19.82 9.45 -1.80
N PRO A 104 -19.08 9.62 -0.70
CA PRO A 104 -17.80 8.94 -0.52
C PRO A 104 -17.97 7.43 -0.47
N HIS A 105 -17.02 6.72 -1.07
CA HIS A 105 -16.77 5.31 -0.77
C HIS A 105 -16.57 5.12 0.74
N ASN A 106 -16.88 3.94 1.29
CA ASN A 106 -16.79 3.72 2.75
C ASN A 106 -15.40 4.03 3.35
N LEU A 107 -14.32 3.88 2.55
CA LEU A 107 -12.99 4.40 2.89
C LEU A 107 -12.96 5.93 3.08
N GLY A 108 -13.53 6.69 2.13
CA GLY A 108 -13.63 8.13 2.20
C GLY A 108 -14.48 8.57 3.40
N SER A 109 -15.62 7.91 3.62
CA SER A 109 -16.48 8.16 4.79
C SER A 109 -15.74 7.91 6.11
N TYR A 110 -14.90 6.87 6.18
CA TYR A 110 -14.03 6.63 7.33
C TYR A 110 -13.03 7.78 7.53
N LEU A 111 -12.39 8.27 6.47
CA LEU A 111 -11.43 9.37 6.54
C LEU A 111 -12.08 10.66 7.04
N LEU A 112 -13.25 11.04 6.51
CA LEU A 112 -13.98 12.24 6.95
C LEU A 112 -14.34 12.17 8.44
N ARG A 113 -14.76 11.00 8.92
CA ARG A 113 -15.14 10.80 10.33
C ARG A 113 -13.95 10.82 11.28
N THR A 114 -12.82 10.25 10.87
CA THR A 114 -11.66 10.04 11.76
C THR A 114 -10.65 11.18 11.71
N LYS A 115 -10.79 12.09 10.75
CA LYS A 115 -9.91 13.24 10.58
C LYS A 115 -10.74 14.49 10.30
N PRO A 116 -11.43 15.06 11.29
CA PRO A 116 -12.29 16.23 11.08
C PRO A 116 -11.51 17.51 10.73
N ASP A 117 -10.23 17.58 11.10
CA ASP A 117 -9.43 18.80 10.94
C ASP A 117 -8.81 18.98 9.54
N ILE A 118 -8.94 17.98 8.67
CA ILE A 118 -8.40 18.05 7.30
C ILE A 118 -9.46 18.58 6.32
N ARG A 119 -9.00 19.30 5.30
CA ARG A 119 -9.86 19.83 4.25
C ARG A 119 -10.08 18.79 3.16
N THR A 120 -11.21 18.90 2.46
CA THR A 120 -11.60 17.98 1.40
C THR A 120 -11.53 18.66 0.04
N LEU A 121 -10.84 18.02 -0.89
CA LEU A 121 -10.86 18.34 -2.31
C LEU A 121 -11.64 17.26 -3.06
N VAL A 122 -12.42 17.69 -4.05
CA VAL A 122 -13.07 16.82 -5.03
C VAL A 122 -12.38 17.03 -6.36
N PHE A 123 -12.07 15.94 -7.05
CA PHE A 123 -11.58 15.94 -8.42
C PHE A 123 -12.61 15.27 -9.33
N GLU A 124 -12.86 15.88 -10.49
CA GLU A 124 -13.57 15.25 -11.59
C GLU A 124 -12.57 15.02 -12.72
N VAL A 125 -12.32 13.76 -13.04
CA VAL A 125 -11.36 13.34 -14.07
C VAL A 125 -12.13 12.84 -15.28
N HIS A 126 -11.90 13.45 -16.44
CA HIS A 126 -12.51 13.04 -17.70
C HIS A 126 -11.47 12.25 -18.53
N PRO A 127 -11.51 10.92 -18.51
CA PRO A 127 -10.62 10.13 -19.36
C PRO A 127 -11.07 10.20 -20.83
N GLU A 128 -10.13 10.22 -21.77
CA GLU A 128 -10.44 10.15 -23.21
C GLU A 128 -10.98 8.78 -23.67
N ALA A 129 -10.66 7.73 -22.91
CA ALA A 129 -11.06 6.36 -23.21
C ALA A 129 -11.29 5.54 -21.92
N PRO A 130 -12.06 4.44 -21.98
CA PRO A 130 -12.11 3.46 -20.89
C PRO A 130 -10.72 2.98 -20.46
N ALA A 131 -10.44 3.02 -19.16
CA ALA A 131 -9.17 2.52 -18.62
C ALA A 131 -9.23 1.01 -18.33
N PRO A 132 -8.11 0.27 -18.42
CA PRO A 132 -8.06 -1.10 -17.96
C PRO A 132 -8.20 -1.18 -16.42
N ALA A 133 -8.78 -2.27 -15.92
CA ALA A 133 -8.89 -2.54 -14.48
C ALA A 133 -7.57 -3.06 -13.88
N LYS A 134 -6.45 -2.41 -14.21
CA LYS A 134 -5.08 -2.75 -13.77
C LYS A 134 -4.70 -1.95 -12.52
N GLY A 135 -4.69 -2.60 -11.36
CA GLY A 135 -4.31 -1.98 -10.09
C GLY A 135 -2.87 -2.30 -9.70
N LEU A 136 -2.18 -1.40 -9.01
CA LEU A 136 -0.80 -1.57 -8.58
C LEU A 136 -0.71 -2.41 -7.29
N ASP A 137 -0.10 -3.60 -7.35
CA ASP A 137 0.23 -4.44 -6.19
C ASP A 137 1.58 -3.99 -5.60
N TYR A 138 1.52 -3.23 -4.51
CA TYR A 138 2.71 -2.69 -3.86
C TYR A 138 3.59 -3.75 -3.20
N LEU A 139 3.07 -4.95 -2.92
CA LEU A 139 3.85 -6.06 -2.35
C LEU A 139 4.81 -6.67 -3.38
N ARG A 140 4.48 -6.54 -4.67
CA ARG A 140 5.28 -7.05 -5.80
C ARG A 140 6.34 -6.07 -6.30
N LEU A 141 6.46 -4.88 -5.70
CA LEU A 141 7.43 -3.85 -6.11
C LEU A 141 8.90 -4.21 -5.90
N GLY A 142 9.21 -5.37 -5.33
CA GLY A 142 10.58 -5.80 -5.03
C GLY A 142 11.54 -5.69 -6.21
N GLY A 143 11.16 -6.19 -7.40
CA GLY A 143 11.99 -6.04 -8.60
C GLY A 143 12.23 -4.58 -8.99
N ILE A 144 11.17 -3.76 -9.00
CA ILE A 144 11.26 -2.31 -9.28
C ILE A 144 12.17 -1.60 -8.26
N HIS A 145 12.06 -1.97 -6.98
CA HIS A 145 12.89 -1.42 -5.91
C HIS A 145 14.36 -1.76 -6.12
N LEU A 146 14.68 -3.02 -6.47
CA LEU A 146 16.04 -3.45 -6.74
C LEU A 146 16.61 -2.70 -7.96
N ASP A 147 15.88 -2.66 -9.07
CA ASP A 147 16.31 -1.97 -10.30
C ASP A 147 16.58 -0.48 -10.03
N THR A 148 15.68 0.18 -9.30
CA THR A 148 15.84 1.60 -8.92
C THR A 148 17.06 1.80 -8.03
N TYR A 149 17.24 0.94 -7.03
CA TYR A 149 18.42 1.01 -6.16
C TYR A 149 19.71 0.85 -6.97
N LEU A 150 19.81 -0.18 -7.82
CA LEU A 150 21.00 -0.42 -8.64
C LEU A 150 21.30 0.73 -9.61
N ALA A 151 20.27 1.32 -10.21
CA ALA A 151 20.42 2.46 -11.12
C ALA A 151 20.86 3.76 -10.41
N HIS A 152 20.49 3.94 -9.14
CA HIS A 152 20.70 5.17 -8.39
C HIS A 152 21.64 5.04 -7.18
N ARG A 153 22.28 3.89 -6.98
CA ARG A 153 23.22 3.68 -5.85
C ARG A 153 24.41 4.64 -5.87
N GLY A 154 24.74 5.26 -7.01
CA GLY A 154 25.76 6.32 -7.08
C GLY A 154 25.43 7.60 -6.29
N PHE A 155 24.21 7.77 -5.80
CA PHE A 155 23.84 8.85 -4.87
C PHE A 155 24.20 8.55 -3.41
N LEU A 156 24.55 7.30 -3.11
CA LEU A 156 24.96 6.83 -1.79
C LEU A 156 26.46 7.04 -1.60
N ALA A 157 26.86 7.38 -0.38
CA ALA A 157 28.26 7.18 0.01
C ALA A 157 28.56 5.68 0.08
N GLU A 158 29.83 5.30 -0.12
CA GLU A 158 30.28 3.90 -0.10
C GLU A 158 29.84 3.16 1.17
N GLY A 159 29.97 3.79 2.34
CA GLY A 159 29.54 3.20 3.61
C GLY A 159 28.02 3.09 3.77
N GLU A 160 27.23 3.97 3.14
CA GLU A 160 25.77 3.86 3.13
C GLU A 160 25.32 2.69 2.26
N ASP A 161 25.92 2.57 1.07
CA ASP A 161 25.65 1.49 0.13
C ASP A 161 26.01 0.11 0.71
N GLU A 162 27.19 -0.01 1.31
CA GLU A 162 27.61 -1.23 1.98
C GLU A 162 26.71 -1.58 3.18
N HIS A 163 26.31 -0.59 3.97
CA HIS A 163 25.38 -0.80 5.08
C HIS A 163 24.03 -1.35 4.62
N LEU A 164 23.45 -0.80 3.55
CA LEU A 164 22.17 -1.29 3.01
C LEU A 164 22.26 -2.74 2.54
N ARG A 165 23.33 -3.08 1.80
CA ARG A 165 23.55 -4.45 1.29
C ARG A 165 23.77 -5.42 2.44
N GLN A 166 24.61 -5.07 3.40
CA GLN A 166 24.92 -5.91 4.55
C GLN A 166 23.69 -6.11 5.45
N SER A 167 22.93 -5.05 5.73
CA SER A 167 21.69 -5.11 6.51
C SER A 167 20.63 -5.99 5.85
N ALA A 168 20.47 -5.92 4.51
CA ALA A 168 19.57 -6.81 3.79
C ALA A 168 19.97 -8.29 3.94
N VAL A 169 21.27 -8.60 3.80
CA VAL A 169 21.81 -9.95 3.98
C VAL A 169 21.63 -10.45 5.41
N ASP A 170 21.94 -9.62 6.41
CA ASP A 170 21.84 -10.01 7.82
C ASP A 170 20.40 -10.30 8.24
N LYS A 171 19.43 -9.51 7.77
CA LYS A 171 18.00 -9.81 7.99
C LYS A 171 17.61 -11.16 7.38
N VAL A 172 18.11 -11.50 6.20
CA VAL A 172 17.86 -12.80 5.57
C VAL A 172 18.50 -13.92 6.38
N ARG A 173 19.75 -13.77 6.83
CA ARG A 173 20.44 -14.76 7.68
C ARG A 173 19.70 -14.99 8.99
N GLU A 174 19.28 -13.93 9.65
CA GLU A 174 18.58 -13.98 10.94
C GLU A 174 17.19 -14.63 10.86
N ALA A 175 16.53 -14.52 9.70
CA ALA A 175 15.19 -15.07 9.46
C ALA A 175 15.20 -16.37 8.62
N ALA A 176 16.37 -16.82 8.13
CA ALA A 176 16.50 -17.84 7.10
C ALA A 176 15.66 -19.10 7.37
N ASP A 177 15.71 -19.61 8.59
CA ASP A 177 14.97 -20.80 9.02
C ASP A 177 13.45 -20.66 8.83
N PHE A 178 12.90 -19.48 9.16
CA PHE A 178 11.48 -19.21 8.97
C PHE A 178 11.13 -18.92 7.51
N LEU A 179 12.00 -18.26 6.76
CA LEU A 179 11.78 -18.03 5.32
C LEU A 179 11.79 -19.36 4.53
N ASP A 180 12.69 -20.28 4.90
CA ASP A 180 12.74 -21.64 4.33
C ASP A 180 11.50 -22.45 4.73
N LEU A 181 11.00 -22.29 5.96
CA LEU A 181 9.71 -22.85 6.37
C LEU A 181 8.56 -22.31 5.50
N LEU A 182 8.53 -21.01 5.21
CA LEU A 182 7.52 -20.43 4.31
C LEU A 182 7.61 -21.02 2.90
N LEU A 183 8.81 -21.17 2.32
CA LEU A 183 8.94 -21.80 1.00
C LEU A 183 8.50 -23.27 1.02
N ALA A 184 8.91 -24.03 2.03
CA ALA A 184 8.50 -25.42 2.19
C ALA A 184 6.96 -25.54 2.29
N ASP A 185 6.31 -24.72 3.13
CA ASP A 185 4.85 -24.70 3.26
C ASP A 185 4.15 -24.27 1.94
N ALA A 186 4.73 -23.35 1.18
CA ALA A 186 4.23 -22.92 -0.14
C ALA A 186 4.36 -24.01 -1.21
N CYS A 187 5.39 -24.86 -1.12
CA CYS A 187 5.61 -26.05 -1.93
C CYS A 187 4.86 -27.29 -1.41
N GLY A 188 3.97 -27.13 -0.42
CA GLY A 188 3.12 -28.21 0.10
C GLY A 188 3.76 -29.09 1.16
N GLN A 189 4.95 -28.75 1.65
CA GLN A 189 5.71 -29.53 2.64
C GLN A 189 5.42 -29.06 4.07
N ARG A 190 4.15 -29.10 4.49
CA ARG A 190 3.71 -28.61 5.80
C ARG A 190 4.07 -29.59 6.93
N THR A 191 5.18 -29.33 7.61
CA THR A 191 5.70 -30.20 8.69
C THR A 191 5.49 -29.64 10.09
N THR A 192 5.44 -28.31 10.24
CA THR A 192 5.34 -27.64 11.55
C THR A 192 3.91 -27.63 12.09
N SER A 193 3.69 -27.48 13.40
CA SER A 193 2.34 -27.29 13.95
C SER A 193 1.82 -25.87 13.73
N THR A 194 0.50 -25.65 13.69
CA THR A 194 -0.05 -24.29 13.48
C THR A 194 0.40 -23.33 14.58
N THR A 195 0.38 -23.76 15.84
CA THR A 195 0.86 -22.94 16.97
C THR A 195 2.33 -22.57 16.82
N ALA A 196 3.19 -23.52 16.45
CA ALA A 196 4.62 -23.24 16.27
C ALA A 196 4.86 -22.29 15.10
N PHE A 197 4.12 -22.43 13.99
CA PHE A 197 4.19 -21.51 12.85
C PHE A 197 3.93 -20.05 13.26
N PHE A 198 2.82 -19.79 13.98
CA PHE A 198 2.49 -18.43 14.41
C PHE A 198 3.46 -17.85 15.43
N HIS A 199 3.98 -18.70 16.34
CA HIS A 199 5.03 -18.27 17.25
C HIS A 199 6.28 -17.83 16.49
N GLN A 200 6.74 -18.63 15.52
CA GLN A 200 7.90 -18.27 14.70
C GLN A 200 7.64 -17.03 13.83
N LEU A 201 6.43 -16.88 13.27
CA LEU A 201 6.04 -15.68 12.53
C LEU A 201 6.15 -14.41 13.38
N ALA A 202 5.58 -14.44 14.59
CA ALA A 202 5.63 -13.30 15.51
C ALA A 202 7.07 -12.94 15.91
N GLN A 203 7.96 -13.93 16.04
CA GLN A 203 9.39 -13.70 16.30
C GLN A 203 10.16 -13.22 15.06
N ALA A 204 9.74 -13.61 13.86
CA ALA A 204 10.39 -13.25 12.61
C ALA A 204 10.07 -11.82 12.17
N VAL A 205 8.83 -11.32 12.37
CA VAL A 205 8.40 -9.99 11.91
C VAL A 205 9.33 -8.85 12.38
N PRO A 206 9.75 -8.76 13.65
CA PRO A 206 10.68 -7.71 14.09
C PRO A 206 12.03 -7.69 13.36
N ARG A 207 12.50 -8.85 12.88
CA ARG A 207 13.77 -9.01 12.14
C ARG A 207 13.57 -8.85 10.64
N MET A 208 12.40 -9.23 10.15
CA MET A 208 11.98 -9.17 8.75
C MET A 208 10.65 -8.39 8.63
N PRO A 209 10.68 -7.05 8.76
CA PRO A 209 9.49 -6.20 8.73
C PRO A 209 8.53 -6.41 7.55
N PHE A 210 9.06 -6.85 6.40
CA PHE A 210 8.25 -7.14 5.22
C PHE A 210 7.19 -8.24 5.48
N LEU A 211 7.47 -9.19 6.37
CA LEU A 211 6.49 -10.22 6.77
C LEU A 211 5.26 -9.61 7.45
N GLY A 212 5.39 -8.49 8.17
CA GLY A 212 4.25 -7.80 8.78
C GLY A 212 3.27 -7.26 7.73
N TYR A 213 3.78 -6.70 6.62
CA TYR A 213 2.96 -6.25 5.50
C TYR A 213 2.21 -7.42 4.84
N LEU A 214 2.92 -8.51 4.57
CA LEU A 214 2.30 -9.70 3.98
C LEU A 214 1.24 -10.28 4.91
N TYR A 215 1.54 -10.42 6.19
CA TYR A 215 0.62 -10.96 7.18
C TYR A 215 -0.64 -10.09 7.30
N PHE A 216 -0.47 -8.78 7.37
CA PHE A 216 -1.59 -7.84 7.40
C PHE A 216 -2.48 -7.95 6.16
N GLU A 217 -1.91 -7.99 4.96
CA GLU A 217 -2.69 -8.06 3.73
C GLU A 217 -3.39 -9.41 3.57
N VAL A 218 -2.78 -10.53 3.99
CA VAL A 218 -3.44 -11.85 4.01
C VAL A 218 -4.66 -11.84 4.92
N LEU A 219 -4.56 -11.22 6.09
CA LEU A 219 -5.68 -11.18 7.03
C LEU A 219 -6.76 -10.18 6.60
N SER A 220 -6.35 -9.06 6.01
CA SER A 220 -7.26 -8.10 5.37
C SER A 220 -8.02 -8.75 4.22
N GLU A 221 -7.33 -9.54 3.38
CA GLU A 221 -7.93 -10.33 2.30
C GLU A 221 -8.98 -11.30 2.85
N TYR A 222 -8.67 -12.03 3.91
CA TYR A 222 -9.63 -12.92 4.56
C TYR A 222 -10.88 -12.19 5.05
N LEU A 223 -10.69 -11.10 5.81
CA LEU A 223 -11.80 -10.31 6.35
C LEU A 223 -12.69 -9.73 5.24
N LEU A 224 -12.10 -9.10 4.23
CA LEU A 224 -12.83 -8.43 3.16
C LEU A 224 -13.56 -9.42 2.25
N LEU A 225 -12.98 -10.59 1.99
CA LEU A 225 -13.55 -11.58 1.07
C LEU A 225 -14.58 -12.52 1.72
N TYR A 226 -14.44 -12.81 3.01
CA TYR A 226 -15.27 -13.81 3.70
C TYR A 226 -16.29 -13.24 4.68
N SER A 227 -16.16 -11.99 5.13
CA SER A 227 -17.13 -11.41 6.07
C SER A 227 -18.53 -11.36 5.45
N THR A 228 -19.51 -11.79 6.24
CA THR A 228 -20.94 -11.79 5.87
C THR A 228 -21.80 -11.04 6.89
N SER A 229 -21.15 -10.19 7.69
CA SER A 229 -21.83 -9.31 8.64
C SER A 229 -22.86 -8.43 7.92
N PRO A 230 -23.91 -7.95 8.61
CA PRO A 230 -24.91 -7.08 8.00
C PRO A 230 -24.32 -5.83 7.34
N GLU A 231 -23.32 -5.22 7.97
CA GLU A 231 -22.62 -4.05 7.44
C GLU A 231 -21.81 -4.40 6.18
N THR A 232 -21.06 -5.51 6.19
CA THR A 232 -20.32 -5.95 5.00
C THR A 232 -21.25 -6.23 3.82
N LYS A 233 -22.42 -6.84 4.06
CA LYS A 233 -23.44 -7.05 3.02
C LYS A 233 -23.99 -5.73 2.47
N ALA A 234 -24.19 -4.72 3.32
CA ALA A 234 -24.64 -3.41 2.89
C ALA A 234 -23.61 -2.73 1.97
N PHE A 235 -22.32 -2.79 2.29
CA PHE A 235 -21.27 -2.28 1.42
C PHE A 235 -21.13 -3.09 0.13
N ALA A 236 -21.23 -4.42 0.19
CA ALA A 236 -21.20 -5.26 -1.00
C ALA A 236 -22.35 -4.95 -1.96
N LEU A 237 -23.55 -4.65 -1.44
CA LEU A 237 -24.69 -4.19 -2.26
C LEU A 237 -24.44 -2.82 -2.92
N ALA A 238 -23.60 -1.98 -2.32
CA ALA A 238 -23.14 -0.73 -2.93
C ALA A 238 -21.97 -0.94 -3.92
N GLY A 239 -21.51 -2.19 -4.11
CA GLY A 239 -20.37 -2.52 -4.95
C GLY A 239 -19.02 -2.18 -4.29
N GLU A 240 -18.95 -2.22 -2.96
CA GLU A 240 -17.78 -1.83 -2.17
C GLU A 240 -17.32 -2.94 -1.23
N MET A 241 -16.00 -3.06 -1.04
CA MET A 241 -15.45 -3.87 0.04
C MET A 241 -15.56 -3.11 1.37
N ASN A 242 -15.77 -3.81 2.49
CA ASN A 242 -15.89 -3.17 3.80
C ASN A 242 -14.53 -2.77 4.39
N ASN A 243 -14.07 -1.55 4.13
CA ASN A 243 -12.75 -1.10 4.60
C ASN A 243 -12.64 -0.96 6.11
N HIS A 244 -13.75 -0.90 6.84
CA HIS A 244 -13.71 -0.78 8.29
C HIS A 244 -13.01 -2.00 8.92
N LEU A 245 -13.18 -3.19 8.35
CA LEU A 245 -12.61 -4.42 8.88
C LEU A 245 -11.08 -4.37 8.97
N TYR A 246 -10.40 -3.97 7.88
CA TYR A 246 -8.94 -3.92 7.88
C TYR A 246 -8.40 -2.69 8.63
N LYS A 247 -9.16 -1.59 8.70
CA LYS A 247 -8.79 -0.44 9.53
C LYS A 247 -8.85 -0.81 10.99
N GLU A 248 -9.93 -1.42 11.45
CA GLU A 248 -10.04 -1.92 12.82
C GLU A 248 -8.93 -2.92 13.13
N LEU A 249 -8.64 -3.84 12.21
CA LEU A 249 -7.49 -4.75 12.33
C LEU A 249 -6.17 -4.01 12.56
N ALA A 250 -5.85 -3.02 11.73
CA ALA A 250 -4.61 -2.26 11.84
C ALA A 250 -4.51 -1.55 13.20
N PHE A 251 -5.54 -0.78 13.57
CA PHE A 251 -5.55 0.01 14.80
C PHE A 251 -5.62 -0.83 16.08
N ALA A 252 -6.26 -2.01 16.02
CA ALA A 252 -6.35 -2.91 17.16
C ALA A 252 -5.06 -3.70 17.39
N ALA A 253 -4.32 -4.02 16.33
CA ALA A 253 -3.09 -4.82 16.42
C ALA A 253 -1.83 -3.98 16.68
N VAL A 254 -1.80 -2.72 16.22
CA VAL A 254 -0.60 -1.87 16.33
C VAL A 254 -0.96 -0.52 16.94
N ALA A 255 -0.53 -0.31 18.19
CA ALA A 255 -0.86 0.88 18.96
C ALA A 255 -0.38 2.21 18.34
N THR A 256 0.66 2.18 17.52
CA THR A 256 1.27 3.37 16.89
C THR A 256 0.62 3.78 15.56
N MET A 257 -0.39 3.06 15.06
CA MET A 257 -1.04 3.31 13.76
C MET A 257 -1.63 4.72 13.60
N GLY A 258 -2.05 5.34 14.71
CA GLY A 258 -2.55 6.73 14.70
C GLY A 258 -1.47 7.79 14.47
N ARG A 259 -0.19 7.45 14.71
CA ARG A 259 0.96 8.34 14.49
C ARG A 259 1.62 8.07 13.15
N LEU A 260 1.93 6.80 12.88
CA LEU A 260 2.48 6.32 11.62
C LEU A 260 1.79 5.01 11.27
N PHE A 261 1.21 4.96 10.07
CA PHE A 261 0.59 3.73 9.56
C PHE A 261 1.70 2.76 9.13
N ASP A 262 2.22 2.00 10.09
CA ASP A 262 3.38 1.13 9.90
C ASP A 262 3.05 -0.35 10.08
N LEU A 263 2.75 -1.00 8.94
CA LEU A 263 2.44 -2.43 8.89
C LEU A 263 3.67 -3.33 9.19
N ALA A 264 4.88 -2.76 9.27
CA ALA A 264 6.07 -3.49 9.71
C ALA A 264 5.92 -4.09 11.11
N LEU A 265 5.07 -3.47 11.94
CA LEU A 265 4.86 -3.85 13.34
C LEU A 265 3.71 -4.86 13.52
N PHE A 266 3.06 -5.28 12.43
CA PHE A 266 1.94 -6.22 12.50
C PHE A 266 2.45 -7.64 12.75
N SER A 267 2.47 -8.06 14.03
CA SER A 267 3.02 -9.35 14.45
C SER A 267 2.18 -10.10 15.50
N PRO A 268 0.84 -10.18 15.38
CA PRO A 268 0.05 -10.92 16.36
C PRO A 268 0.45 -12.42 16.36
N ASP A 269 0.57 -13.01 17.56
CA ASP A 269 0.66 -14.46 17.68
C ASP A 269 -0.70 -15.14 17.43
N ARG A 270 -0.76 -16.47 17.57
CA ARG A 270 -2.01 -17.22 17.30
C ARG A 270 -3.16 -16.80 18.21
N ALA A 271 -2.91 -16.60 19.50
CA ALA A 271 -3.95 -16.26 20.46
C ALA A 271 -4.46 -14.84 20.21
N GLN A 272 -3.53 -13.90 19.99
CA GLN A 272 -3.83 -12.52 19.63
C GLN A 272 -4.59 -12.44 18.31
N LEU A 273 -4.22 -13.23 17.30
CA LEU A 273 -4.94 -13.31 16.04
C LEU A 273 -6.40 -13.73 16.25
N THR A 274 -6.63 -14.82 16.99
CA THR A 274 -7.99 -15.30 17.27
C THR A 274 -8.80 -14.25 18.03
N GLU A 275 -8.22 -13.59 19.03
CA GLU A 275 -8.88 -12.51 19.77
C GLU A 275 -9.23 -11.32 18.88
N LEU A 276 -8.28 -10.88 18.04
CA LEU A 276 -8.47 -9.79 17.07
C LEU A 276 -9.64 -10.08 16.14
N ILE A 277 -9.66 -11.25 15.52
CA ILE A 277 -10.72 -11.61 14.57
C ILE A 277 -12.04 -11.84 15.28
N ASN A 278 -12.05 -12.45 16.46
CA ASN A 278 -13.28 -12.62 17.23
C ASN A 278 -13.94 -11.30 17.63
N ARG A 279 -13.15 -10.24 17.84
CA ARG A 279 -13.66 -8.89 18.08
C ARG A 279 -14.22 -8.22 16.83
N ILE A 280 -13.55 -8.38 15.68
CA ILE A 280 -13.89 -7.71 14.41
C ILE A 280 -15.06 -8.42 13.71
N ASP A 281 -14.95 -9.74 13.52
CA ASP A 281 -16.00 -10.58 12.92
C ASP A 281 -15.94 -12.00 13.54
N PRO A 282 -16.74 -12.26 14.60
CA PRO A 282 -16.74 -13.54 15.30
C PRO A 282 -16.96 -14.76 14.40
N ALA A 283 -17.70 -14.60 13.29
CA ALA A 283 -17.99 -15.71 12.38
C ALA A 283 -16.73 -16.21 11.64
N LEU A 284 -15.69 -15.39 11.56
CA LEU A 284 -14.43 -15.70 10.87
C LEU A 284 -13.32 -16.21 11.80
N ALA A 285 -13.49 -16.12 13.12
CA ALA A 285 -12.43 -16.42 14.07
C ALA A 285 -11.88 -17.85 13.97
N LEU A 286 -12.76 -18.84 13.73
CA LEU A 286 -12.38 -20.26 13.65
C LEU A 286 -11.59 -20.63 12.38
N GLY A 287 -11.66 -19.82 11.32
CA GLY A 287 -10.99 -20.10 10.04
C GLY A 287 -9.72 -19.27 9.78
N ALA A 288 -9.51 -18.21 10.55
CA ALA A 288 -8.44 -17.23 10.30
C ALA A 288 -7.03 -17.84 10.33
N ASP A 289 -6.74 -18.69 11.32
CA ASP A 289 -5.41 -19.28 11.48
C ASP A 289 -5.06 -20.23 10.32
N THR A 290 -6.03 -21.01 9.87
CA THR A 290 -5.93 -21.95 8.76
C THR A 290 -5.77 -21.21 7.44
N TYR A 291 -6.53 -20.12 7.25
CA TYR A 291 -6.41 -19.27 6.08
C TYR A 291 -5.02 -18.64 5.98
N VAL A 292 -4.57 -17.97 7.05
CA VAL A 292 -3.26 -17.31 7.10
C VAL A 292 -2.14 -18.33 6.86
N ARG A 293 -2.19 -19.48 7.54
CA ARG A 293 -1.17 -20.52 7.41
C ARG A 293 -1.07 -21.08 5.99
N ARG A 294 -2.18 -21.11 5.25
CA ARG A 294 -2.20 -21.53 3.85
C ARG A 294 -1.76 -20.41 2.90
N ARG A 295 -2.25 -19.18 3.11
CA ARG A 295 -2.10 -18.07 2.18
C ARG A 295 -0.77 -17.32 2.31
N LEU A 296 -0.26 -17.11 3.52
CA LEU A 296 0.96 -16.35 3.77
C LEU A 296 2.20 -16.96 3.11
N PRO A 297 2.46 -18.28 3.20
CA PRO A 297 3.57 -18.93 2.50
C PRO A 297 3.56 -18.68 0.98
N HIS A 298 2.39 -18.86 0.34
CA HIS A 298 2.23 -18.63 -1.09
C HIS A 298 2.46 -17.16 -1.46
N LEU A 299 1.86 -16.21 -0.72
CA LEU A 299 2.03 -14.79 -0.99
C LEU A 299 3.49 -14.36 -0.81
N PHE A 300 4.16 -14.87 0.22
CA PHE A 300 5.58 -14.64 0.44
C PHE A 300 6.42 -15.12 -0.75
N ALA A 301 6.23 -16.37 -1.21
CA ALA A 301 6.97 -16.89 -2.35
C ALA A 301 6.78 -16.00 -3.61
N CYS A 302 5.54 -15.62 -3.92
CA CYS A 302 5.23 -14.72 -5.03
C CYS A 302 5.92 -13.35 -4.90
N ALA A 303 5.90 -12.75 -3.71
CA ALA A 303 6.45 -11.42 -3.46
C ALA A 303 7.98 -11.40 -3.32
N ALA A 304 8.59 -12.49 -2.85
CA ALA A 304 10.02 -12.59 -2.58
C ALA A 304 10.84 -13.06 -3.79
N LEU A 305 10.30 -13.96 -4.62
CA LEU A 305 11.04 -14.61 -5.69
C LEU A 305 10.74 -14.02 -7.08
N GLY A 306 9.49 -13.63 -7.33
CA GLY A 306 9.01 -13.28 -8.67
C GLY A 306 8.68 -14.51 -9.54
N PRO A 307 8.14 -14.30 -10.75
CA PRO A 307 7.64 -15.38 -11.62
C PRO A 307 8.75 -16.24 -12.24
N ASP A 308 9.96 -15.71 -12.40
CA ASP A 308 11.07 -16.37 -13.11
C ASP A 308 11.93 -17.28 -12.21
N ARG A 309 11.36 -17.73 -11.09
CA ARG A 309 12.06 -18.52 -10.07
C ARG A 309 11.28 -19.79 -9.74
N ASP A 310 12.01 -20.83 -9.36
CA ASP A 310 11.46 -22.04 -8.80
C ASP A 310 11.54 -21.98 -7.27
N ALA A 311 10.38 -21.97 -6.61
CA ALA A 311 10.30 -21.91 -5.15
C ALA A 311 10.97 -23.12 -4.48
N GLY A 312 10.97 -24.29 -5.12
CA GLY A 312 11.60 -25.51 -4.59
C GLY A 312 13.13 -25.52 -4.70
N ALA A 313 13.71 -24.62 -5.51
CA ALA A 313 15.15 -24.54 -5.73
C ALA A 313 15.85 -23.48 -4.85
N VAL A 314 15.09 -22.70 -4.09
CA VAL A 314 15.61 -21.61 -3.26
C VAL A 314 15.71 -22.06 -1.80
N SER A 315 16.84 -21.74 -1.17
CA SER A 315 16.95 -21.71 0.29
C SER A 315 17.65 -20.43 0.72
N PHE A 316 17.05 -19.76 1.72
CA PHE A 316 17.51 -18.51 2.29
C PHE A 316 18.75 -18.68 3.17
N ARG A 317 19.06 -19.90 3.62
CA ARG A 317 20.38 -20.20 4.20
C ARG A 317 21.51 -19.93 3.21
N TYR A 318 21.28 -20.20 1.92
CA TYR A 318 22.25 -19.90 0.85
C TYR A 318 22.08 -18.50 0.29
N ALA A 319 20.84 -18.04 0.10
CA ALA A 319 20.58 -16.69 -0.41
C ALA A 319 21.17 -15.60 0.50
N GLY A 320 21.29 -15.87 1.80
CA GLY A 320 21.95 -14.99 2.77
C GLY A 320 23.49 -15.04 2.76
N ALA A 321 24.16 -15.64 1.76
CA ALA A 321 25.62 -15.68 1.72
C ALA A 321 26.22 -14.27 1.54
N ASP A 322 25.74 -13.53 0.55
CA ASP A 322 26.06 -12.14 0.26
C ASP A 322 24.92 -11.49 -0.54
N PHE A 323 25.02 -10.19 -0.77
CA PHE A 323 23.95 -9.46 -1.43
C PHE A 323 23.77 -9.89 -2.89
N ASP A 324 24.86 -10.21 -3.59
CA ASP A 324 24.80 -10.58 -5.00
C ASP A 324 24.09 -11.93 -5.17
N THR A 325 24.39 -12.89 -4.29
CA THR A 325 23.68 -14.18 -4.18
C THR A 325 22.20 -13.97 -3.86
N LEU A 326 21.88 -13.06 -2.93
CA LEU A 326 20.49 -12.70 -2.62
C LEU A 326 19.76 -12.13 -3.85
N THR A 327 20.39 -11.23 -4.63
CA THR A 327 19.78 -10.68 -5.84
C THR A 327 19.55 -11.72 -6.93
N ILE A 328 20.38 -12.77 -7.00
CA ILE A 328 20.21 -13.86 -7.95
C ILE A 328 19.05 -14.77 -7.51
N MET A 329 19.05 -15.21 -6.26
CA MET A 329 18.11 -16.22 -5.75
C MET A 329 16.72 -15.64 -5.45
N ALA A 330 16.65 -14.45 -4.86
CA ALA A 330 15.41 -13.79 -4.44
C ALA A 330 15.47 -12.28 -4.73
N PRO A 331 15.51 -11.88 -6.02
CA PRO A 331 15.69 -10.47 -6.41
C PRO A 331 14.62 -9.55 -5.81
N TYR A 332 13.38 -10.03 -5.72
CA TYR A 332 12.28 -9.19 -5.27
C TYR A 332 12.37 -8.96 -3.76
N LEU A 333 12.77 -9.98 -2.98
CA LEU A 333 13.08 -9.80 -1.57
C LEU A 333 14.25 -8.83 -1.39
N ALA A 334 15.33 -8.99 -2.16
CA ALA A 334 16.49 -8.08 -2.09
C ALA A 334 16.08 -6.61 -2.22
N GLY A 335 15.26 -6.30 -3.23
CA GLY A 335 14.74 -4.95 -3.44
C GLY A 335 13.80 -4.47 -2.34
N GLN A 336 12.91 -5.34 -1.82
CA GLN A 336 12.08 -4.99 -0.67
C GLN A 336 12.92 -4.60 0.55
N LEU A 337 14.01 -5.33 0.83
CA LEU A 337 14.86 -5.08 2.00
C LEU A 337 15.67 -3.81 1.85
N VAL A 338 16.40 -3.64 0.76
CA VAL A 338 17.24 -2.45 0.55
C VAL A 338 16.41 -1.18 0.53
N PHE A 339 15.26 -1.20 -0.13
CA PHE A 339 14.41 -0.02 -0.24
C PHE A 339 13.83 0.42 1.10
N ARG A 340 13.48 -0.55 1.96
CA ARG A 340 12.97 -0.28 3.31
C ARG A 340 14.08 0.15 4.25
N GLU A 341 15.24 -0.47 4.16
CA GLU A 341 16.41 -0.13 4.97
C GLU A 341 16.93 1.27 4.65
N MET A 342 16.74 1.77 3.42
CA MET A 342 17.06 3.16 3.07
C MET A 342 16.45 4.18 4.02
N ARG A 343 15.31 3.85 4.65
CA ARG A 343 14.62 4.68 5.66
C ARG A 343 15.38 4.88 6.96
N THR A 344 16.39 4.07 7.23
CA THR A 344 17.20 4.13 8.46
C THR A 344 18.46 4.99 8.28
N LEU A 345 18.82 5.35 7.05
CA LEU A 345 19.99 6.18 6.78
C LEU A 345 19.83 7.60 7.36
N PRO A 346 20.88 8.20 7.95
CA PRO A 346 20.81 9.58 8.44
C PRO A 346 20.44 10.60 7.37
N ARG A 347 20.89 10.39 6.13
CA ARG A 347 20.58 11.23 4.97
C ARG A 347 19.24 10.89 4.31
N TYR A 348 18.49 9.92 4.85
CA TYR A 348 17.25 9.42 4.27
C TYR A 348 16.32 10.55 3.81
N PRO A 349 16.01 11.59 4.61
CA PRO A 349 15.00 12.53 4.15
C PRO A 349 15.39 13.37 2.93
N ALA A 350 16.68 13.60 2.72
CA ALA A 350 17.18 14.32 1.55
C ALA A 350 17.44 13.40 0.35
N LEU A 351 17.76 12.13 0.63
CA LEU A 351 18.15 11.14 -0.36
C LEU A 351 16.96 10.36 -0.93
N PHE A 352 15.98 10.04 -0.08
CA PHE A 352 14.80 9.24 -0.43
C PHE A 352 13.98 9.80 -1.59
N PRO A 353 13.79 11.14 -1.73
CA PRO A 353 13.12 11.69 -2.89
C PRO A 353 13.77 11.29 -4.22
N VAL A 354 15.08 11.06 -4.29
CA VAL A 354 15.75 10.62 -5.52
C VAL A 354 15.22 9.26 -5.97
N PHE A 355 15.15 8.30 -5.05
CA PHE A 355 14.71 6.93 -5.36
C PHE A 355 13.19 6.84 -5.54
N GLU A 356 12.39 7.51 -4.71
CA GLU A 356 10.94 7.52 -4.88
C GLU A 356 10.52 8.28 -6.15
N GLN A 357 11.15 9.42 -6.46
CA GLN A 357 10.81 10.16 -7.68
C GLN A 357 11.18 9.37 -8.94
N ALA A 358 12.30 8.64 -8.94
CA ALA A 358 12.66 7.76 -10.05
C ALA A 358 11.59 6.69 -10.31
N LYS A 359 11.07 6.04 -9.25
CA LYS A 359 9.94 5.10 -9.36
C LYS A 359 8.68 5.80 -9.85
N ALA A 360 8.34 6.96 -9.28
CA ALA A 360 7.16 7.73 -9.65
C ALA A 360 7.17 8.08 -11.15
N THR A 361 8.29 8.63 -11.64
CA THR A 361 8.47 8.94 -13.05
C THR A 361 8.36 7.70 -13.94
N SER A 362 8.93 6.56 -13.51
CA SER A 362 8.84 5.31 -14.25
C SER A 362 7.40 4.77 -14.31
N VAL A 363 6.65 4.80 -13.20
CA VAL A 363 5.26 4.31 -13.18
C VAL A 363 4.32 5.24 -13.94
N TYR A 364 4.53 6.56 -13.90
CA TYR A 364 3.77 7.51 -14.71
C TYR A 364 3.88 7.19 -16.21
N ALA A 365 5.09 6.87 -16.69
CA ALA A 365 5.28 6.48 -18.09
C ALA A 365 4.49 5.20 -18.44
N TYR A 366 4.48 4.22 -17.54
CA TYR A 366 3.69 3.00 -17.71
C TYR A 366 2.18 3.29 -17.71
N TRP A 367 1.68 4.08 -16.76
CA TRP A 367 0.26 4.44 -16.70
C TRP A 367 -0.18 5.21 -17.92
N ASN A 368 0.63 6.15 -18.40
CA ASN A 368 0.35 6.93 -19.60
C ASN A 368 0.24 6.05 -20.85
N SER A 369 1.13 5.05 -20.99
CA SER A 369 1.11 4.11 -22.12
C SER A 369 -0.03 3.10 -22.04
N HIS A 370 -0.67 2.94 -20.88
CA HIS A 370 -1.78 2.01 -20.62
C HIS A 370 -3.12 2.72 -20.38
N GLU A 371 -3.19 4.03 -20.63
CA GLU A 371 -4.42 4.83 -20.50
C GLU A 371 -4.95 4.90 -19.06
N ILE A 372 -4.06 4.82 -18.07
CA ILE A 372 -4.41 4.85 -16.64
C ILE A 372 -4.25 6.29 -16.10
N ALA A 373 -5.34 7.06 -16.16
CA ALA A 373 -5.41 8.38 -15.51
C ALA A 373 -5.62 8.29 -13.99
N VAL A 374 -6.21 7.19 -13.54
CA VAL A 374 -6.66 7.01 -12.16
C VAL A 374 -6.17 5.63 -11.65
N PRO A 375 -4.93 5.51 -11.18
CA PRO A 375 -4.39 4.27 -10.63
C PRO A 375 -5.05 3.89 -9.30
N PHE A 376 -5.06 2.61 -8.96
CA PHE A 376 -5.62 2.11 -7.69
C PHE A 376 -4.79 0.97 -7.12
N ASN A 377 -5.02 0.62 -5.85
CA ASN A 377 -4.31 -0.47 -5.17
C ASN A 377 -4.79 -1.82 -5.73
N GLY A 378 -3.85 -2.60 -6.27
CA GLY A 378 -4.07 -3.89 -6.91
C GLY A 378 -3.83 -5.11 -6.03
N VAL A 379 -3.58 -4.94 -4.72
CA VAL A 379 -3.67 -6.07 -3.78
C VAL A 379 -5.13 -6.52 -3.70
N LEU A 380 -6.02 -5.58 -3.39
CA LEU A 380 -7.49 -5.72 -3.46
C LEU A 380 -8.10 -4.37 -3.87
N PRO A 381 -9.17 -4.35 -4.68
CA PRO A 381 -9.82 -3.12 -5.15
C PRO A 381 -10.73 -2.52 -4.06
N LYS A 382 -10.14 -2.23 -2.89
CA LYS A 382 -10.80 -1.77 -1.66
C LYS A 382 -11.00 -0.25 -1.62
N GLY A 383 -11.07 0.45 -2.75
CA GLY A 383 -11.29 1.90 -2.77
C GLY A 383 -10.06 2.78 -2.50
N GLU A 384 -8.87 2.21 -2.35
CA GLU A 384 -7.61 2.97 -2.35
C GLU A 384 -7.23 3.30 -3.81
N ILE A 385 -7.41 4.56 -4.19
CA ILE A 385 -7.30 5.05 -5.57
C ILE A 385 -6.43 6.30 -5.59
N GLY A 386 -5.99 6.76 -6.75
CA GLY A 386 -5.25 8.00 -6.87
C GLY A 386 -5.36 8.64 -8.24
N LEU A 387 -4.85 9.86 -8.34
CA LEU A 387 -4.77 10.63 -9.57
C LEU A 387 -3.34 10.55 -10.13
N ASN A 388 -3.21 10.16 -11.40
CA ASN A 388 -1.95 10.23 -12.14
C ASN A 388 -1.71 11.67 -12.60
N LEU A 389 -0.84 12.39 -11.89
CA LEU A 389 -0.52 13.79 -12.15
C LEU A 389 0.27 14.03 -13.44
N ALA A 390 0.74 12.97 -14.10
CA ALA A 390 1.48 13.03 -15.35
C ALA A 390 0.62 12.68 -16.58
N PHE A 391 -0.67 12.36 -16.41
CA PHE A 391 -1.48 11.83 -17.49
C PHE A 391 -1.85 12.94 -18.49
N PRO A 392 -1.40 12.86 -19.75
CA PRO A 392 -1.56 13.97 -20.70
C PRO A 392 -2.93 14.00 -21.40
N ARG A 393 -3.73 12.94 -21.25
CA ARG A 393 -4.95 12.64 -22.03
C ARG A 393 -6.22 12.60 -21.16
N ALA A 394 -6.23 13.37 -20.09
CA ALA A 394 -7.42 13.57 -19.27
C ALA A 394 -7.49 15.04 -18.84
N SER A 395 -8.69 15.60 -18.83
CA SER A 395 -8.92 16.85 -18.10
C SER A 395 -9.25 16.54 -16.65
N CYS A 396 -8.83 17.42 -15.76
CA CYS A 396 -9.13 17.33 -14.34
C CYS A 396 -9.58 18.69 -13.84
N ALA A 397 -10.78 18.73 -13.26
CA ALA A 397 -11.28 19.88 -12.54
C ALA A 397 -11.26 19.57 -11.04
N ALA A 398 -11.00 20.59 -10.22
CA ALA A 398 -10.77 20.45 -8.79
C ALA A 398 -11.60 21.46 -8.01
N TRP A 399 -12.18 21.03 -6.89
CA TRP A 399 -12.95 21.89 -6.01
C TRP A 399 -12.63 21.63 -4.55
N VAL A 400 -12.69 22.67 -3.72
CA VAL A 400 -12.96 22.49 -2.29
C VAL A 400 -14.38 21.98 -2.13
N ALA A 401 -14.60 21.04 -1.22
CA ALA A 401 -15.93 20.52 -0.93
C ALA A 401 -16.25 20.56 0.57
N GLU A 402 -17.52 20.82 0.86
CA GLU A 402 -18.10 20.73 2.20
C GLU A 402 -18.84 19.41 2.36
N THR A 403 -18.83 18.86 3.57
CA THR A 403 -19.59 17.65 3.92
C THR A 403 -20.88 18.04 4.62
N CYS A 404 -22.03 17.60 4.11
CA CYS A 404 -23.31 17.81 4.79
C CYS A 404 -23.56 16.78 5.90
N ASP A 405 -24.61 16.97 6.70
CA ASP A 405 -24.99 16.09 7.81
C ASP A 405 -25.23 14.62 7.41
N ARG A 406 -25.50 14.36 6.13
CA ARG A 406 -25.68 13.01 5.57
C ARG A 406 -24.37 12.35 5.13
N GLY A 407 -23.24 13.05 5.25
CA GLY A 407 -21.93 12.59 4.79
C GLY A 407 -21.69 12.72 3.28
N LEU A 408 -22.55 13.46 2.56
CA LEU A 408 -22.34 13.76 1.14
C LEU A 408 -21.44 14.97 0.97
N LEU A 409 -20.61 14.95 -0.07
CA LEU A 409 -19.75 16.07 -0.46
C LEU A 409 -20.44 16.96 -1.49
N HIS A 410 -20.28 18.26 -1.29
CA HIS A 410 -20.77 19.32 -2.17
C HIS A 410 -19.60 20.22 -2.56
N PRO A 411 -19.17 20.21 -3.83
CA PRO A 411 -18.19 21.19 -4.33
C PRO A 411 -18.67 22.63 -4.11
N THR A 412 -17.81 23.50 -3.57
CA THR A 412 -18.15 24.89 -3.21
C THR A 412 -17.25 25.94 -3.86
N GLU A 413 -15.97 25.64 -4.05
CA GLU A 413 -14.98 26.57 -4.63
C GLU A 413 -14.14 25.82 -5.66
N GLU A 414 -14.20 26.24 -6.93
CA GLU A 414 -13.34 25.71 -7.98
C GLU A 414 -11.92 26.23 -7.83
N LEU A 415 -10.95 25.31 -7.92
CA LEU A 415 -9.53 25.61 -7.83
C LEU A 415 -8.89 25.41 -9.19
N ASN A 416 -8.18 26.43 -9.68
CA ASN A 416 -7.34 26.30 -10.87
C ASN A 416 -6.00 25.69 -10.45
N LEU A 417 -5.88 24.38 -10.55
CA LEU A 417 -4.71 23.62 -10.11
C LEU A 417 -3.93 23.04 -11.28
N LEU A 418 -2.61 23.08 -11.17
CA LEU A 418 -1.68 22.42 -12.07
C LEU A 418 -1.24 21.08 -11.45
N PRO A 419 -1.59 19.93 -12.07
CA PRO A 419 -0.99 18.65 -11.72
C PRO A 419 0.50 18.68 -12.07
N VAL A 420 1.36 18.52 -11.06
CA VAL A 420 2.81 18.47 -11.26
C VAL A 420 3.27 17.04 -10.97
N PRO A 421 3.92 16.34 -11.93
CA PRO A 421 4.36 14.94 -11.79
C PRO A 421 5.61 14.83 -10.91
N ARG A 422 5.52 15.35 -9.70
CA ARG A 422 6.55 15.42 -8.68
C ARG A 422 5.96 15.00 -7.34
N LEU A 423 6.77 14.35 -6.52
CA LEU A 423 6.41 14.04 -5.14
C LEU A 423 6.47 15.28 -4.25
N ALA A 424 5.53 15.37 -3.31
CA ALA A 424 5.52 16.37 -2.27
C ALA A 424 6.78 16.28 -1.39
N ASP A 425 7.17 17.39 -0.76
CA ASP A 425 8.25 17.40 0.24
C ASP A 425 7.91 16.39 1.35
N LEU A 426 8.87 15.51 1.64
CA LEU A 426 8.73 14.47 2.66
C LEU A 426 8.34 15.07 4.02
N ARG A 427 8.82 16.26 4.38
CA ARG A 427 8.47 16.97 5.65
C ARG A 427 6.98 17.19 5.80
N GLY A 428 6.26 17.35 4.69
CA GLY A 428 4.80 17.48 4.67
C GLY A 428 4.06 16.15 4.87
N THR A 429 4.76 15.02 4.92
CA THR A 429 4.15 13.68 5.01
C THR A 429 4.27 13.08 6.40
N ALA A 430 3.41 12.11 6.72
CA ALA A 430 3.53 11.33 7.96
C ALA A 430 4.89 10.61 8.07
N LEU A 431 5.44 10.16 6.92
CA LEU A 431 6.77 9.55 6.86
C LEU A 431 7.88 10.54 7.22
N GLY A 432 7.81 11.78 6.74
CA GLY A 432 8.77 12.81 7.11
C GLY A 432 8.65 13.20 8.57
N ARG A 433 7.44 13.38 9.11
CA ARG A 433 7.26 13.70 10.53
C ARG A 433 7.82 12.63 11.47
N ALA A 434 7.74 11.34 11.08
CA ALA A 434 8.37 10.27 11.83
C ALA A 434 9.92 10.34 11.79
N ALA A 435 10.49 10.79 10.67
CA ALA A 435 11.94 10.92 10.48
C ALA A 435 12.51 12.27 10.99
N PHE A 436 11.67 13.29 11.10
CA PHE A 436 11.96 14.63 11.60
C PHE A 436 11.07 14.95 12.80
N PRO A 437 11.32 14.36 13.99
CA PRO A 437 10.56 14.74 15.17
C PRO A 437 10.76 16.23 15.43
N ASP A 438 9.66 16.95 15.69
CA ASP A 438 9.72 18.34 16.11
C ASP A 438 10.67 18.48 17.32
N PRO A 439 11.42 19.59 17.43
CA PRO A 439 12.14 19.87 18.65
C PRO A 439 11.15 19.84 19.82
N PRO A 440 11.55 19.32 21.00
CA PRO A 440 10.68 19.35 22.18
C PRO A 440 10.19 20.78 22.40
N PRO A 441 8.92 20.96 22.85
CA PRO A 441 8.39 22.29 23.07
C PRO A 441 9.36 23.09 23.96
N PRO A 442 9.63 24.37 23.62
CA PRO A 442 10.54 25.17 24.41
C PRO A 442 10.07 25.13 25.86
N ARG A 443 10.97 24.76 26.78
CA ARG A 443 10.72 24.91 28.22
C ARG A 443 10.25 26.35 28.45
N PRO A 444 9.22 26.60 29.27
CA PRO A 444 8.74 27.95 29.53
C PRO A 444 9.92 28.82 29.96
N VAL A 445 10.32 29.72 29.07
CA VAL A 445 11.44 30.63 29.29
C VAL A 445 10.87 31.76 30.14
N GLY A 446 11.42 31.93 31.34
CA GLY A 446 11.20 33.13 32.14
C GLY A 446 11.56 34.39 31.33
N PRO A 447 11.07 35.56 31.74
CA PRO A 447 11.12 36.75 30.91
C PRO A 447 12.56 37.25 30.74
N SER A 448 13.13 37.18 29.53
CA SER A 448 13.60 38.36 28.77
C SER A 448 14.42 38.00 27.52
N ALA A 449 14.37 38.95 26.58
CA ALA A 449 15.24 39.21 25.43
C ALA A 449 15.01 38.44 24.10
N SER A 450 14.31 39.11 23.18
CA SER A 450 14.25 38.86 21.72
C SER A 450 15.50 39.42 21.00
N PRO A 451 15.66 39.25 19.65
CA PRO A 451 15.19 38.18 18.76
C PRO A 451 16.33 37.56 17.91
N ALA A 452 16.14 36.33 17.43
CA ALA A 452 16.83 35.79 16.26
C ALA A 452 15.82 35.01 15.39
N LEU A 453 16.01 35.09 14.07
CA LEU A 453 15.06 34.74 13.00
C LEU A 453 14.26 33.43 13.23
N VAL A 454 12.94 33.55 13.13
CA VAL A 454 11.96 32.47 13.24
C VAL A 454 11.62 31.96 11.83
N GLY A 455 12.01 30.71 11.54
CA GLY A 455 11.38 29.90 10.50
C GLY A 455 10.15 29.22 11.10
N ALA A 456 8.99 29.40 10.47
CA ALA A 456 7.69 28.95 10.96
C ALA A 456 7.63 27.43 11.18
N THR A 457 7.32 27.03 12.41
CA THR A 457 6.88 25.69 12.83
C THR A 457 5.35 25.64 12.82
N SER A 458 4.76 24.66 12.14
CA SER A 458 3.30 24.45 12.07
C SER A 458 2.93 23.11 12.72
N ALA A 459 1.86 23.11 13.51
CA ALA A 459 1.44 22.04 14.42
C ALA A 459 0.48 21.00 13.78
N VAL A 460 0.73 19.72 14.15
CA VAL A 460 -0.08 18.46 14.15
C VAL A 460 -0.65 17.91 12.84
#